data_AF-A0A811LT54-F1
#
_entry.id   AF-A0A811LT54-F1
#
_cell.length_a   1.000
_cell.length_b   1.000
_cell.length_c   1.000
_cell.angle_alpha   90.00
_cell.angle_beta   90.00
_cell.angle_gamma   90.00
#
_symmetry.space_group_name_H-M   'P 1'
#
loop_
_entity.id
_entity.type
_entity.pdbx_description
1 polymer ?
#
loop_
_entity_poly.entity_id
_entity_poly.type
_entity_poly.pdbx_seq_one_letter_code
_entity_poly.pdbx_strand_id
1 'polypeptide(L)'
;MQKLSLVLLAALTTAATANYCTSGSDFSDDCDNRQNNRGCLTSGGRTKPPSSSSSSSSESAEPTTQFTLATSTHGQCYCSCESSGSYESSGSDESSGSGSDSSSSSSEGSGFEYDDYCLLLQYFYNISIEITDVTIREAWIEFIEEIQVTIIYDVSLTSDEKLVAIWSKLEIFLTTYTEISELVLYTYIEEWSGYVFDIQTVVLYIQWSYTSTVVEIDASGDCILFEALRNCTAVDAEFSARIEILIEELTVILESTTYTYSYQLVLVYEKFVAFFAEYTQYTEVILEIEIEGYGSFSSFYEVVYNYWLVFNFEIAVGGSVSECELIQTLTACYENVSSGSTSERAQIKELVEKITTYYESYVEVDVRVEYFVEQFYEWLIIQEWSVEIIFGLEIQGYGTVYDLIIAYVWEHHCGCIDFGESTTTAAIETTTEVETTTHATGDCSTVLDLVLFQNNITDLSWSIDEAQVSWNSTEVQRFAAYEKRIFVVESNTTATSQEVFTNVANIFNVWTTNEFYLDLVYSINIYIYHETASEYVWGTVKQFCACA
;
A
#
# COMPACT_ATOMS: atom_id res chain seq x y z
N MET A 1 -14.81 -4.69 28.76
CA MET A 1 -15.61 -3.56 29.25
C MET A 1 -15.89 -2.66 28.07
N GLN A 2 -17.13 -2.65 27.59
CA GLN A 2 -17.60 -1.94 26.40
C GLN A 2 -18.17 -0.56 26.78
N LYS A 3 -18.16 0.36 25.79
CA LYS A 3 -19.13 1.46 25.57
C LYS A 3 -18.70 2.93 25.74
N LEU A 4 -17.42 3.29 25.69
CA LEU A 4 -17.06 4.71 25.47
C LEU A 4 -16.01 5.00 24.40
N SER A 5 -15.31 4.00 23.86
CA SER A 5 -14.33 4.21 22.76
C SER A 5 -14.97 4.36 21.37
N LEU A 6 -16.12 3.70 21.15
CA LEU A 6 -16.74 3.56 19.83
C LEU A 6 -17.25 4.86 19.17
N VAL A 7 -17.52 5.93 19.94
CA VAL A 7 -18.11 7.16 19.38
C VAL A 7 -17.04 8.18 18.98
N LEU A 8 -15.84 8.11 19.54
CA LEU A 8 -14.71 8.94 19.11
C LEU A 8 -13.91 8.26 18.00
N LEU A 9 -13.76 6.92 18.05
CA LEU A 9 -13.12 6.14 16.98
C LEU A 9 -13.92 6.25 15.67
N ALA A 10 -15.25 6.18 15.73
CA ALA A 10 -16.12 6.34 14.54
C ALA A 10 -16.04 7.73 13.87
N ALA A 11 -15.59 8.77 14.57
CA ALA A 11 -15.45 10.12 14.02
C ALA A 11 -14.06 10.38 13.41
N LEU A 12 -13.04 9.58 13.80
CA LEU A 12 -11.71 9.60 13.20
C LEU A 12 -11.62 8.62 12.02
N THR A 13 -12.31 7.48 12.07
CA THR A 13 -12.35 6.52 10.96
C THR A 13 -13.12 7.04 9.74
N THR A 14 -14.15 7.87 9.94
CA THR A 14 -14.96 8.45 8.85
C THR A 14 -14.24 9.49 8.00
N ALA A 15 -13.18 10.13 8.51
CA ALA A 15 -12.37 11.06 7.71
C ALA A 15 -11.14 10.39 7.07
N ALA A 16 -10.69 9.25 7.60
CA ALA A 16 -9.40 8.64 7.23
C ALA A 16 -9.49 7.72 6.00
N THR A 17 -10.61 7.03 5.79
CA THR A 17 -10.89 6.20 4.61
C THR A 17 -10.96 7.01 3.31
N ALA A 18 -11.51 8.23 3.37
CA ALA A 18 -11.54 9.16 2.23
C ALA A 18 -10.14 9.59 1.75
N ASN A 19 -9.10 9.37 2.56
CA ASN A 19 -7.70 9.71 2.25
C ASN A 19 -6.82 8.48 1.98
N TYR A 20 -7.34 7.25 2.13
CA TYR A 20 -6.56 6.02 1.92
C TYR A 20 -6.54 5.56 0.47
N CYS A 21 -7.70 5.67 -0.20
CA CYS A 21 -7.87 5.40 -1.61
C CYS A 21 -8.08 6.73 -2.36
N THR A 22 -7.24 7.02 -3.35
CA THR A 22 -7.38 8.24 -4.15
C THR A 22 -8.35 8.04 -5.31
N SER A 23 -9.20 9.03 -5.55
CA SER A 23 -10.13 8.95 -6.69
C SER A 23 -9.36 8.92 -8.02
N GLY A 24 -9.47 7.82 -8.76
CA GLY A 24 -8.84 7.65 -10.08
C GLY A 24 -7.48 6.96 -10.06
N SER A 25 -7.05 6.39 -8.94
CA SER A 25 -5.95 5.43 -8.85
C SER A 25 -6.47 4.02 -8.49
N ASP A 26 -5.57 3.11 -8.15
CA ASP A 26 -5.84 1.80 -7.56
C ASP A 26 -4.88 1.53 -6.36
N PHE A 27 -4.97 0.33 -5.77
CA PHE A 27 -4.06 -0.05 -4.68
C PHE A 27 -2.59 -0.06 -5.10
N SER A 28 -2.30 -0.41 -6.36
CA SER A 28 -0.93 -0.48 -6.88
C SER A 28 -0.33 0.91 -7.00
N ASP A 29 -1.02 1.83 -7.66
CA ASP A 29 -0.63 3.24 -7.81
C ASP A 29 -0.44 3.94 -6.46
N ASP A 30 -1.37 3.75 -5.52
CA ASP A 30 -1.28 4.35 -4.19
C ASP A 30 -0.11 3.76 -3.39
N CYS A 31 0.17 2.46 -3.53
CA CYS A 31 1.32 1.81 -2.93
C CYS A 31 2.64 2.31 -3.55
N ASP A 32 2.72 2.49 -4.87
CA ASP A 32 3.88 3.04 -5.56
C ASP A 32 4.19 4.47 -5.08
N ASN A 33 3.14 5.29 -4.90
CA ASN A 33 3.28 6.64 -4.35
C ASN A 33 3.85 6.62 -2.93
N ARG A 34 3.30 5.76 -2.06
CA ARG A 34 3.81 5.54 -0.69
C ARG A 34 5.26 5.07 -0.70
N GLN A 35 5.58 4.10 -1.56
CA GLN A 35 6.93 3.57 -1.70
C GLN A 35 7.92 4.65 -2.15
N ASN A 36 7.55 5.48 -3.11
CA ASN A 36 8.39 6.56 -3.62
C ASN A 36 8.58 7.70 -2.61
N ASN A 37 7.60 7.95 -1.74
CA ASN A 37 7.66 9.01 -0.73
C ASN A 37 8.17 8.54 0.65
N ARG A 38 8.47 7.24 0.85
CA ARG A 38 8.86 6.66 2.15
C ARG A 38 9.99 7.39 2.88
N GLY A 39 10.89 8.04 2.15
CA GLY A 39 12.01 8.81 2.73
C GLY A 39 11.57 9.96 3.64
N CYS A 40 10.34 10.47 3.48
CA CYS A 40 9.82 11.54 4.33
C CYS A 40 9.61 11.08 5.79
N LEU A 41 9.28 9.79 6.01
CA LEU A 41 8.96 9.23 7.32
C LEU A 41 10.13 9.34 8.31
N THR A 42 11.35 9.15 7.82
CA THR A 42 12.58 9.25 8.63
C THR A 42 13.26 10.61 8.50
N SER A 43 12.65 11.55 7.78
CA SER A 43 13.16 12.91 7.59
C SER A 43 12.71 13.86 8.72
N GLY A 44 13.49 14.93 8.93
CA GLY A 44 13.24 15.92 9.98
C GLY A 44 13.96 15.60 11.30
N GLY A 45 13.72 16.44 12.31
CA GLY A 45 14.36 16.35 13.62
C GLY A 45 15.73 17.04 13.71
N ARG A 46 16.03 17.65 14.87
CA ARG A 46 17.38 18.17 15.14
C ARG A 46 18.34 17.02 15.42
N THR A 47 19.30 16.82 14.52
CA THR A 47 20.46 15.97 14.81
C THR A 47 21.29 16.64 15.90
N LYS A 48 21.28 16.09 17.12
CA LYS A 48 22.18 16.57 18.16
C LYS A 48 23.61 16.20 17.73
N PRO A 49 24.54 17.15 17.55
CA PRO A 49 25.91 16.80 17.21
C PRO A 49 26.49 15.96 18.35
N PRO A 50 27.34 14.94 18.06
CA PRO A 50 27.90 14.09 19.09
C PRO A 50 28.70 14.95 20.06
N SER A 51 28.20 15.07 21.29
CA SER A 51 28.88 15.82 22.35
C SER A 51 30.10 15.03 22.80
N SER A 52 31.26 15.39 22.25
CA SER A 52 32.56 15.03 22.80
C SER A 52 32.77 15.76 24.13
N SER A 53 32.50 15.11 25.26
CA SER A 53 33.20 15.43 26.51
C SER A 53 33.07 14.32 27.56
N SER A 54 34.22 13.69 27.81
CA SER A 54 34.58 12.99 29.03
C SER A 54 34.27 13.80 30.31
N SER A 55 33.64 13.18 31.32
CA SER A 55 34.25 12.88 32.65
C SER A 55 33.23 12.75 33.81
N SER A 56 33.32 11.60 34.50
CA SER A 56 33.23 11.39 35.97
C SER A 56 31.95 11.73 36.77
N SER A 57 31.25 10.65 37.17
CA SER A 57 30.74 10.29 38.52
C SER A 57 30.24 11.38 39.49
N SER A 58 28.98 11.28 39.97
CA SER A 58 28.61 10.80 41.33
C SER A 58 27.14 11.08 41.72
N GLU A 59 26.54 10.09 42.40
CA GLU A 59 25.49 10.14 43.44
C GLU A 59 24.15 10.89 43.26
N SER A 60 23.09 10.06 43.14
CA SER A 60 21.81 10.08 43.88
C SER A 60 21.09 11.41 44.14
N ALA A 61 19.94 11.58 43.48
CA ALA A 61 18.72 12.12 44.08
C ALA A 61 17.50 11.71 43.23
N GLU A 62 16.50 11.11 43.86
CA GLU A 62 15.13 11.06 43.30
C GLU A 62 14.59 12.49 43.15
N PRO A 63 13.82 12.76 42.09
CA PRO A 63 12.66 13.62 42.29
C PRO A 63 11.41 13.07 41.60
N THR A 64 10.34 13.03 42.40
CA THR A 64 8.95 12.95 41.96
C THR A 64 8.63 14.18 41.11
N THR A 65 8.26 14.02 39.84
CA THR A 65 7.85 15.12 38.96
C THR A 65 6.37 15.05 38.61
N GLN A 66 5.62 16.04 39.12
CA GLN A 66 4.28 16.38 38.63
C GLN A 66 4.39 16.96 37.21
N PHE A 67 3.75 16.30 36.25
CA PHE A 67 3.63 16.79 34.88
C PHE A 67 2.52 17.85 34.78
N THR A 68 2.84 19.02 34.22
CA THR A 68 1.85 20.06 33.91
C THR A 68 1.74 20.17 32.40
N LEU A 69 0.58 19.79 31.83
CA LEU A 69 0.30 19.90 30.39
C LEU A 69 0.32 21.37 29.94
N ALA A 70 1.19 21.69 28.99
CA ALA A 70 1.03 22.84 28.12
C ALA A 70 0.13 22.43 26.94
N THR A 71 -1.03 23.06 26.84
CA THR A 71 -1.92 22.94 25.68
C THR A 71 -1.42 23.90 24.60
N SER A 72 -1.00 23.38 23.45
CA SER A 72 -0.66 24.18 22.26
C SER A 72 -1.55 23.77 21.10
N THR A 73 -2.21 24.76 20.52
CA THR A 73 -3.13 24.71 19.40
C THR A 73 -2.42 24.41 18.08
N HIS A 74 -2.96 23.45 17.31
CA HIS A 74 -2.87 23.25 15.86
C HIS A 74 -1.98 24.28 15.12
N GLY A 75 -0.72 23.92 14.92
CA GLY A 75 0.17 24.60 13.99
C GLY A 75 0.26 23.79 12.71
N GLN A 76 -0.28 24.32 11.61
CA GLN A 76 -0.03 23.78 10.27
C GLN A 76 1.47 23.89 9.98
N CYS A 77 2.12 22.78 9.63
CA CYS A 77 3.52 22.78 9.21
C CYS A 77 3.61 22.42 7.72
N TYR A 78 4.22 23.33 6.95
CA TYR A 78 4.58 23.11 5.55
C TYR A 78 5.94 22.42 5.52
N CYS A 79 5.97 21.12 5.20
CA CYS A 79 7.19 20.44 4.75
C CYS A 79 7.22 20.48 3.22
N SER A 80 8.02 21.38 2.65
CA SER A 80 8.31 21.37 1.21
C SER A 80 9.40 20.34 0.93
N CYS A 81 9.01 19.20 0.35
CA CYS A 81 9.90 18.21 -0.23
C CYS A 81 10.57 18.80 -1.48
N GLU A 82 11.75 19.41 -1.35
CA GLU A 82 12.51 19.86 -2.52
C GLU A 82 13.35 18.72 -3.09
N SER A 83 13.09 18.40 -4.36
CA SER A 83 13.92 17.56 -5.20
C SER A 83 15.33 18.13 -5.33
N SER A 84 16.33 17.26 -5.21
CA SER A 84 17.76 17.55 -5.25
C SER A 84 18.20 18.21 -6.56
N GLY A 85 18.44 19.53 -6.51
CA GLY A 85 19.07 20.31 -7.57
C GLY A 85 20.33 21.02 -7.06
N SER A 86 21.49 20.57 -7.50
CA SER A 86 22.81 21.10 -7.14
C SER A 86 23.11 22.45 -7.82
N TYR A 87 23.41 23.48 -7.03
CA TYR A 87 24.19 24.63 -7.48
C TYR A 87 24.94 25.31 -6.32
N GLU A 88 26.26 25.44 -6.51
CA GLU A 88 27.16 26.19 -5.64
C GLU A 88 26.94 27.71 -5.81
N SER A 89 26.87 28.45 -4.70
CA SER A 89 27.48 29.78 -4.62
C SER A 89 27.60 30.29 -3.18
N SER A 90 28.75 30.88 -2.95
CA SER A 90 29.24 31.46 -1.70
C SER A 90 29.00 32.97 -1.69
N GLY A 91 28.74 33.58 -0.52
CA GLY A 91 28.92 35.03 -0.36
C GLY A 91 28.13 35.74 0.74
N SER A 92 28.81 35.92 1.88
CA SER A 92 28.84 37.11 2.76
C SER A 92 27.64 37.53 3.63
N ASP A 93 27.99 37.60 4.93
CA ASP A 93 27.47 38.40 6.04
C ASP A 93 26.83 39.75 5.68
N GLU A 94 25.80 40.19 6.44
CA GLU A 94 25.84 41.37 7.34
C GLU A 94 24.68 41.34 8.36
N SER A 95 24.99 41.79 9.58
CA SER A 95 24.14 41.81 10.79
C SER A 95 23.12 42.95 10.86
N SER A 96 22.07 42.73 11.67
CA SER A 96 21.34 43.65 12.58
C SER A 96 19.82 43.46 12.45
N GLY A 97 19.00 43.31 13.48
CA GLY A 97 19.15 43.33 14.94
C GLY A 97 17.76 43.48 15.57
N SER A 98 17.64 43.10 16.85
CA SER A 98 16.48 43.25 17.76
C SER A 98 15.47 42.10 17.69
N GLY A 99 15.22 41.30 18.71
CA GLY A 99 15.47 41.47 20.15
C GLY A 99 14.16 41.31 20.91
N SER A 100 13.85 40.08 21.31
CA SER A 100 12.92 39.80 22.41
C SER A 100 13.30 38.45 23.03
N ASP A 101 14.29 38.54 23.91
CA ASP A 101 14.44 37.73 25.13
C ASP A 101 13.06 37.60 25.81
N SER A 102 12.65 36.54 26.52
CA SER A 102 13.36 35.39 27.07
C SER A 102 12.32 34.53 27.76
N SER A 103 12.36 33.21 27.57
CA SER A 103 12.05 32.26 28.62
C SER A 103 12.89 31.01 28.39
N SER A 104 14.18 31.13 28.74
CA SER A 104 15.05 29.99 29.00
C SER A 104 14.55 29.28 30.26
N SER A 105 13.63 28.34 30.11
CA SER A 105 13.43 27.28 31.08
C SER A 105 14.49 26.23 30.83
N SER A 106 15.65 26.39 31.46
CA SER A 106 16.58 25.30 31.71
C SER A 106 15.92 24.32 32.69
N SER A 107 15.07 23.44 32.16
CA SER A 107 14.79 22.16 32.78
C SER A 107 15.83 21.20 32.27
N GLU A 108 16.76 20.81 33.14
CA GLU A 108 17.47 19.53 32.99
C GLU A 108 16.44 18.41 33.18
N GLY A 109 15.62 18.20 32.15
CA GLY A 109 14.80 17.01 31.97
C GLY A 109 15.36 16.29 30.76
N SER A 110 15.73 15.02 30.93
CA SER A 110 16.33 14.17 29.91
C SER A 110 15.33 13.71 28.85
N GLY A 111 14.54 14.61 28.27
CA GLY A 111 13.56 14.31 27.24
C GLY A 111 13.85 15.06 25.94
N PHE A 112 13.48 14.48 24.81
CA PHE A 112 13.53 15.13 23.50
C PHE A 112 12.40 16.16 23.37
N GLU A 113 12.67 17.28 22.69
CA GLU A 113 11.60 18.21 22.29
C GLU A 113 10.85 17.66 21.06
N TYR A 114 9.58 18.02 20.87
CA TYR A 114 8.78 17.52 19.75
C TYR A 114 9.45 17.73 18.38
N ASP A 115 10.10 18.88 18.20
CA ASP A 115 10.84 19.26 16.98
C ASP A 115 12.15 18.47 16.79
N ASP A 116 12.57 17.66 17.78
CA ASP A 116 13.74 16.79 17.67
C ASP A 116 13.42 15.47 16.96
N TYR A 117 12.14 15.08 16.87
CA TYR A 117 11.70 13.84 16.24
C TYR A 117 11.56 13.98 14.71
N CYS A 118 11.85 12.90 13.99
CA CYS A 118 11.46 12.76 12.58
C CYS A 118 9.93 12.64 12.43
N LEU A 119 9.42 12.77 11.21
CA LEU A 119 7.99 12.74 10.91
C LEU A 119 7.27 11.54 11.58
N LEU A 120 7.77 10.33 11.39
CA LEU A 120 7.14 9.12 11.95
C LEU A 120 7.07 9.16 13.48
N LEU A 121 8.16 9.58 14.14
CA LEU A 121 8.20 9.65 15.60
C LEU A 121 7.36 10.80 16.16
N GLN A 122 7.14 11.88 15.41
CA GLN A 122 6.17 12.92 15.78
C GLN A 122 4.75 12.35 15.82
N TYR A 123 4.37 11.52 14.86
CA TYR A 123 3.09 10.81 14.87
C TYR A 123 3.00 9.83 16.04
N PHE A 124 4.03 9.02 16.28
CA PHE A 124 4.07 8.13 17.44
C PHE A 124 3.96 8.89 18.77
N TYR A 125 4.64 10.03 18.89
CA TYR A 125 4.53 10.88 20.06
C TYR A 125 3.11 11.43 20.24
N ASN A 126 2.43 11.81 19.17
CA ASN A 126 1.04 12.27 19.23
C ASN A 126 0.08 11.17 19.71
N ILE A 127 0.28 9.91 19.25
CA ILE A 127 -0.50 8.75 19.70
C ILE A 127 -0.41 8.58 21.24
N SER A 128 0.71 8.94 21.86
CA SER A 128 0.87 8.82 23.31
C SER A 128 -0.22 9.56 24.11
N ILE A 129 -0.80 10.63 23.55
CA ILE A 129 -1.87 11.42 24.16
C ILE A 129 -3.18 10.62 24.23
N GLU A 130 -3.39 9.73 23.27
CA GLU A 130 -4.59 8.90 23.14
C GLU A 130 -4.51 7.62 23.99
N ILE A 131 -3.30 7.20 24.39
CA ILE A 131 -3.09 6.05 25.27
C ILE A 131 -3.53 6.40 26.71
N THR A 132 -4.66 5.81 27.11
CA THR A 132 -5.26 6.05 28.44
C THR A 132 -4.56 5.31 29.57
N ASP A 133 -4.03 4.11 29.30
CA ASP A 133 -3.27 3.34 30.29
C ASP A 133 -1.89 3.99 30.50
N VAL A 134 -1.62 4.38 31.74
CA VAL A 134 -0.38 5.08 32.10
C VAL A 134 0.85 4.20 31.86
N THR A 135 0.77 2.92 32.18
CA THR A 135 1.88 1.97 32.07
C THR A 135 2.25 1.74 30.61
N ILE A 136 1.23 1.54 29.76
CA ILE A 136 1.44 1.34 28.32
C ILE A 136 1.97 2.63 27.69
N ARG A 137 1.44 3.79 28.10
CA ARG A 137 1.93 5.08 27.60
C ARG A 137 3.39 5.34 27.96
N GLU A 138 3.80 5.01 29.18
CA GLU A 138 5.21 5.12 29.59
C GLU A 138 6.11 4.20 28.75
N ALA A 139 5.73 2.94 28.58
CA ALA A 139 6.47 2.00 27.71
C ALA A 139 6.53 2.48 26.24
N TRP A 140 5.45 3.07 25.71
CA TRP A 140 5.40 3.62 24.36
C TRP A 140 6.35 4.82 24.18
N ILE A 141 6.45 5.70 25.18
CA ILE A 141 7.40 6.82 25.16
C ILE A 141 8.83 6.30 25.22
N GLU A 142 9.13 5.33 26.10
CA GLU A 142 10.45 4.70 26.16
C GLU A 142 10.84 4.06 24.83
N PHE A 143 9.89 3.39 24.16
CA PHE A 143 10.07 2.83 22.82
C PHE A 143 10.41 3.90 21.76
N ILE A 144 9.71 5.05 21.76
CA ILE A 144 10.00 6.17 20.85
C ILE A 144 11.42 6.73 21.11
N GLU A 145 11.78 6.92 22.38
CA GLU A 145 13.11 7.44 22.75
C GLU A 145 14.23 6.46 22.38
N GLU A 146 13.99 5.15 22.55
CA GLU A 146 14.93 4.11 22.11
C GLU A 146 15.14 4.17 20.61
N ILE A 147 14.07 4.25 19.80
CA ILE A 147 14.19 4.36 18.34
C ILE A 147 14.95 5.62 17.94
N GLN A 148 14.65 6.76 18.57
CA GLN A 148 15.33 8.01 18.28
C GLN A 148 16.84 7.89 18.49
N VAL A 149 17.26 7.31 19.62
CA VAL A 149 18.67 7.20 19.99
C VAL A 149 19.40 6.13 19.18
N THR A 150 18.78 4.97 18.98
CA THR A 150 19.45 3.77 18.44
C THR A 150 19.35 3.67 16.92
N ILE A 151 18.30 4.22 16.30
CA ILE A 151 18.05 4.08 14.86
C ILE A 151 18.11 5.43 14.15
N ILE A 152 17.36 6.44 14.60
CA ILE A 152 17.28 7.72 13.89
C ILE A 152 18.63 8.44 13.89
N TYR A 153 19.32 8.47 15.03
CA TYR A 153 20.65 9.08 15.14
C TYR A 153 21.80 8.25 14.60
N ASP A 154 21.56 6.99 14.22
CA ASP A 154 22.60 6.21 13.57
C ASP A 154 22.82 6.73 12.14
N VAL A 155 24.00 7.28 11.90
CA VAL A 155 24.41 7.82 10.60
C VAL A 155 24.96 6.75 9.66
N SER A 156 25.20 5.53 10.17
CA SER A 156 25.61 4.39 9.36
C SER A 156 24.44 3.75 8.63
N LEU A 157 23.22 3.92 9.15
CA LEU A 157 21.98 3.43 8.54
C LEU A 157 21.44 4.42 7.50
N THR A 158 21.06 3.87 6.34
CA THR A 158 20.25 4.53 5.33
C THR A 158 18.81 4.72 5.80
N SER A 159 18.03 5.57 5.13
CA SER A 159 16.60 5.74 5.43
C SER A 159 15.81 4.43 5.33
N ASP A 160 16.16 3.55 4.39
CA ASP A 160 15.50 2.26 4.18
C ASP A 160 15.84 1.29 5.32
N GLU A 161 17.12 1.18 5.71
CA GLU A 161 17.54 0.37 6.86
C GLU A 161 16.90 0.87 8.17
N LYS A 162 16.73 2.18 8.33
CA LYS A 162 16.02 2.76 9.47
C LYS A 162 14.55 2.34 9.50
N LEU A 163 13.85 2.39 8.37
CA LEU A 163 12.44 1.97 8.31
C LEU A 163 12.28 0.48 8.63
N VAL A 164 13.14 -0.38 8.08
CA VAL A 164 13.18 -1.81 8.39
C VAL A 164 13.35 -2.03 9.89
N ALA A 165 14.34 -1.39 10.51
CA ALA A 165 14.61 -1.54 11.94
C ALA A 165 13.48 -1.00 12.84
N ILE A 166 12.84 0.11 12.44
CA ILE A 166 11.70 0.69 13.15
C ILE A 166 10.50 -0.25 13.10
N TRP A 167 10.17 -0.76 11.92
CA TRP A 167 9.03 -1.66 11.73
C TRP A 167 9.20 -2.94 12.55
N SER A 168 10.35 -3.60 12.48
CA SER A 168 10.59 -4.81 13.26
C SER A 168 10.47 -4.58 14.77
N LYS A 169 10.95 -3.44 15.29
CA LYS A 169 10.76 -3.09 16.70
C LYS A 169 9.29 -2.80 17.03
N LEU A 170 8.57 -2.14 16.12
CA LEU A 170 7.15 -1.84 16.30
C LEU A 170 6.31 -3.11 16.37
N GLU A 171 6.54 -4.08 15.49
CA GLU A 171 5.81 -5.36 15.50
C GLU A 171 5.97 -6.11 16.82
N ILE A 172 7.20 -6.18 17.34
CA ILE A 172 7.49 -6.79 18.64
C ILE A 172 6.74 -6.04 19.76
N PHE A 173 6.75 -4.72 19.71
CA PHE A 173 6.05 -3.89 20.69
C PHE A 173 4.54 -4.14 20.65
N LEU A 174 3.94 -4.14 19.46
CA LEU A 174 2.50 -4.32 19.27
C LEU A 174 2.01 -5.75 19.56
N THR A 175 2.89 -6.75 19.42
CA THR A 175 2.64 -8.12 19.88
C THR A 175 2.56 -8.20 21.40
N THR A 176 3.36 -7.37 22.09
CA THR A 176 3.35 -7.29 23.57
C THR A 176 2.17 -6.45 24.09
N TYR A 177 1.84 -5.35 23.41
CA TYR A 177 0.83 -4.37 23.81
C TYR A 177 -0.34 -4.31 22.82
N THR A 178 -1.01 -5.45 22.66
CA THR A 178 -2.11 -5.64 21.69
C THR A 178 -3.25 -4.62 21.82
N GLU A 179 -3.43 -4.03 22.99
CA GLU A 179 -4.50 -3.07 23.28
C GLU A 179 -4.36 -1.73 22.54
N ILE A 180 -3.17 -1.40 22.05
CA ILE A 180 -2.92 -0.17 21.29
C ILE A 180 -2.63 -0.43 19.80
N SER A 181 -2.61 -1.70 19.37
CA SER A 181 -2.23 -2.06 17.99
C SER A 181 -3.13 -1.42 16.95
N GLU A 182 -4.45 -1.47 17.13
CA GLU A 182 -5.41 -0.82 16.23
C GLU A 182 -5.17 0.69 16.15
N LEU A 183 -5.01 1.35 17.31
CA LEU A 183 -4.76 2.79 17.39
C LEU A 183 -3.48 3.17 16.61
N VAL A 184 -2.41 2.40 16.79
CA VAL A 184 -1.13 2.68 16.16
C VAL A 184 -1.17 2.39 14.66
N LEU A 185 -1.58 1.18 14.26
CA LEU A 185 -1.56 0.71 12.88
C LEU A 185 -2.46 1.56 11.97
N TYR A 186 -3.63 1.98 12.46
CA TYR A 186 -4.58 2.78 11.69
C TYR A 186 -4.42 4.30 11.91
N THR A 187 -3.28 4.76 12.43
CA THR A 187 -2.93 6.19 12.42
C THR A 187 -2.50 6.60 11.00
N TYR A 188 -3.19 7.59 10.42
CA TYR A 188 -2.90 8.14 9.09
C TYR A 188 -1.84 9.24 9.14
N ILE A 189 -0.81 9.13 8.31
CA ILE A 189 0.28 10.09 8.14
C ILE A 189 0.01 10.92 6.88
N GLU A 190 -0.37 12.19 7.06
CA GLU A 190 -0.88 13.04 5.98
C GLU A 190 0.21 13.32 4.94
N GLU A 191 1.42 13.66 5.38
CA GLU A 191 2.55 14.01 4.52
C GLU A 191 3.10 12.81 3.72
N TRP A 192 2.81 11.60 4.18
CA TRP A 192 3.18 10.36 3.49
C TRP A 192 2.03 9.76 2.68
N SER A 193 0.78 10.18 2.97
CA SER A 193 -0.45 9.68 2.36
C SER A 193 -0.66 8.17 2.58
N GLY A 194 -0.39 7.71 3.80
CA GLY A 194 -0.51 6.30 4.19
C GLY A 194 -0.73 6.13 5.69
N TYR A 195 -1.22 4.96 6.07
CA TYR A 195 -1.33 4.54 7.47
C TYR A 195 -0.04 3.90 7.97
N VAL A 196 0.18 3.89 9.28
CA VAL A 196 1.34 3.20 9.88
C VAL A 196 1.44 1.74 9.44
N PHE A 197 0.32 1.02 9.26
CA PHE A 197 0.36 -0.37 8.79
C PHE A 197 0.94 -0.51 7.36
N ASP A 198 0.84 0.51 6.50
CA ASP A 198 1.40 0.48 5.14
C ASP A 198 2.93 0.42 5.15
N ILE A 199 3.58 0.74 6.28
CA ILE A 199 5.03 0.58 6.44
C ILE A 199 5.43 -0.89 6.26
N GLN A 200 4.56 -1.84 6.59
CA GLN A 200 4.79 -3.26 6.34
C GLN A 200 5.08 -3.53 4.86
N THR A 201 4.25 -3.01 3.96
CA THR A 201 4.40 -3.19 2.51
C THR A 201 5.67 -2.52 2.00
N VAL A 202 6.02 -1.36 2.55
CA VAL A 202 7.28 -0.67 2.22
C VAL A 202 8.50 -1.50 2.61
N VAL A 203 8.50 -2.03 3.83
CA VAL A 203 9.59 -2.86 4.36
C VAL A 203 9.71 -4.16 3.58
N LEU A 204 8.59 -4.80 3.26
CA LEU A 204 8.52 -5.97 2.40
C LEU A 204 9.19 -5.71 1.03
N TYR A 205 8.90 -4.57 0.39
CA TYR A 205 9.50 -4.21 -0.89
C TYR A 205 11.00 -3.95 -0.78
N ILE A 206 11.43 -3.20 0.24
CA ILE A 206 12.86 -2.95 0.51
C ILE A 206 13.58 -4.30 0.61
N GLN A 207 13.08 -5.19 1.44
CA GLN A 207 13.72 -6.47 1.72
C GLN A 207 13.71 -7.42 0.53
N TRP A 208 12.60 -7.49 -0.20
CA TRP A 208 12.49 -8.25 -1.45
C TRP A 208 13.64 -7.94 -2.42
N SER A 209 14.00 -6.65 -2.55
CA SER A 209 15.08 -6.22 -3.47
C SER A 209 16.47 -6.78 -3.11
N TYR A 210 16.66 -7.24 -1.86
CA TYR A 210 17.90 -7.84 -1.37
C TYR A 210 17.81 -9.36 -1.21
N THR A 211 16.61 -9.96 -1.23
CA THR A 211 16.37 -11.38 -0.93
C THR A 211 17.19 -12.33 -1.81
N SER A 212 17.41 -11.99 -3.07
CA SER A 212 18.24 -12.81 -3.96
C SER A 212 19.67 -12.99 -3.46
N THR A 213 20.23 -11.97 -2.83
CA THR A 213 21.59 -11.99 -2.26
C THR A 213 21.65 -12.88 -1.01
N VAL A 214 20.57 -12.90 -0.23
CA VAL A 214 20.49 -13.67 1.02
C VAL A 214 20.51 -15.18 0.78
N VAL A 215 19.92 -15.62 -0.33
CA VAL A 215 19.77 -17.04 -0.69
C VAL A 215 20.72 -17.50 -1.80
N GLU A 216 21.59 -16.62 -2.30
CA GLU A 216 22.57 -16.98 -3.34
C GLU A 216 23.61 -17.94 -2.77
N ILE A 217 23.60 -19.19 -3.25
CA ILE A 217 24.55 -20.22 -2.83
C ILE A 217 25.90 -20.02 -3.52
N ASP A 218 26.94 -19.94 -2.71
CA ASP A 218 28.31 -19.77 -3.17
C ASP A 218 28.95 -21.11 -3.61
N ALA A 219 30.21 -21.06 -4.06
CA ALA A 219 30.92 -22.25 -4.51
C ALA A 219 31.20 -23.29 -3.41
N SER A 220 31.02 -22.93 -2.13
CA SER A 220 31.15 -23.82 -0.98
C SER A 220 29.83 -24.47 -0.57
N GLY A 221 28.71 -24.09 -1.20
CA GLY A 221 27.37 -24.55 -0.85
C GLY A 221 26.75 -23.73 0.29
N ASP A 222 27.27 -22.54 0.57
CA ASP A 222 26.83 -21.69 1.67
C ASP A 222 26.18 -20.39 1.19
N CYS A 223 25.39 -19.73 2.04
CA CYS A 223 24.80 -18.41 1.77
C CYS A 223 24.55 -17.63 3.06
N ILE A 224 24.23 -16.33 2.94
CA ILE A 224 24.02 -15.45 4.11
C ILE A 224 22.93 -15.98 5.04
N LEU A 225 21.84 -16.54 4.47
CA LEU A 225 20.78 -17.18 5.26
C LEU A 225 21.30 -18.35 6.11
N PHE A 226 22.13 -19.21 5.51
CA PHE A 226 22.67 -20.38 6.20
C PHE A 226 23.67 -19.97 7.27
N GLU A 227 24.50 -18.97 7.00
CA GLU A 227 25.37 -18.38 8.02
C GLU A 227 24.55 -17.82 9.19
N ALA A 228 23.47 -17.08 8.93
CA ALA A 228 22.59 -16.54 9.97
C ALA A 228 21.94 -17.66 10.81
N LEU A 229 21.41 -18.71 10.17
CA LEU A 229 20.84 -19.87 10.84
C LEU A 229 21.87 -20.58 11.73
N ARG A 230 23.12 -20.75 11.29
CA ARG A 230 24.20 -21.34 12.09
C ARG A 230 24.69 -20.42 13.21
N ASN A 231 24.66 -19.10 12.97
CA ASN A 231 25.03 -18.07 13.93
C ASN A 231 23.97 -17.85 15.01
N CYS A 232 22.77 -18.43 14.87
CA CYS A 232 21.86 -18.68 15.98
C CYS A 232 22.50 -19.70 16.94
N THR A 233 23.53 -19.26 17.68
CA THR A 233 24.42 -20.14 18.41
C THR A 233 23.70 -20.77 19.60
N ALA A 234 23.25 -22.01 19.40
CA ALA A 234 23.22 -23.07 20.40
C ALA A 234 22.30 -22.83 21.61
N VAL A 235 20.99 -22.98 21.41
CA VAL A 235 20.07 -23.34 22.51
C VAL A 235 20.54 -24.64 23.17
N ASP A 236 20.87 -25.64 22.34
CA ASP A 236 21.46 -26.92 22.72
C ASP A 236 22.05 -27.64 21.49
N ALA A 237 22.67 -28.82 21.69
CA ALA A 237 23.28 -29.59 20.59
C ALA A 237 22.25 -30.24 19.64
N GLU A 238 21.02 -30.48 20.10
CA GLU A 238 19.95 -30.97 19.26
C GLU A 238 19.49 -29.87 18.29
N PHE A 239 19.30 -28.65 18.79
CA PHE A 239 18.96 -27.48 17.98
C PHE A 239 19.93 -27.30 16.81
N SER A 240 21.25 -27.27 17.07
CA SER A 240 22.25 -27.14 16.00
C SER A 240 22.18 -28.28 14.99
N ALA A 241 21.93 -29.52 15.43
CA ALA A 241 21.75 -30.65 14.51
C ALA A 241 20.49 -30.51 13.64
N ARG A 242 19.40 -29.95 14.17
CA ARG A 242 18.18 -29.66 13.40
C ARG A 242 18.38 -28.55 12.39
N ILE A 243 19.12 -27.51 12.76
CA ILE A 243 19.47 -26.41 11.84
C ILE A 243 20.29 -26.93 10.67
N GLU A 244 21.28 -27.80 10.89
CA GLU A 244 22.04 -28.37 9.76
C GLU A 244 21.17 -29.23 8.84
N ILE A 245 20.23 -30.00 9.39
CA ILE A 245 19.25 -30.76 8.57
C ILE A 245 18.37 -29.80 7.75
N LEU A 246 17.88 -28.72 8.36
CA LEU A 246 17.09 -27.71 7.65
C LEU A 246 17.91 -27.08 6.53
N ILE A 247 19.18 -26.72 6.78
CA ILE A 247 20.07 -26.17 5.76
C ILE A 247 20.27 -27.17 4.62
N GLU A 248 20.54 -28.45 4.91
CA GLU A 248 20.67 -29.49 3.87
C GLU A 248 19.41 -29.57 2.98
N GLU A 249 18.21 -29.47 3.56
CA GLU A 249 16.96 -29.45 2.80
C GLU A 249 16.78 -28.17 1.96
N LEU A 250 17.14 -27.01 2.51
CA LEU A 250 17.08 -25.73 1.80
C LEU A 250 18.09 -25.67 0.64
N THR A 251 19.31 -26.21 0.82
CA THR A 251 20.32 -26.32 -0.23
C THR A 251 19.77 -27.08 -1.43
N VAL A 252 19.08 -28.21 -1.21
CA VAL A 252 18.47 -29.01 -2.29
C VAL A 252 17.44 -28.21 -3.08
N ILE A 253 16.67 -27.34 -2.42
CA ILE A 253 15.68 -26.48 -3.07
C ILE A 253 16.36 -25.40 -3.91
N LEU A 254 17.30 -24.66 -3.30
CA LEU A 254 17.96 -23.50 -3.90
C LEU A 254 18.94 -23.87 -5.04
N GLU A 255 19.58 -25.03 -4.99
CA GLU A 255 20.42 -25.55 -6.08
C GLU A 255 19.61 -26.22 -7.20
N SER A 256 18.30 -26.41 -7.02
CA SER A 256 17.46 -27.08 -8.01
C SER A 256 17.37 -26.28 -9.31
N THR A 257 17.71 -26.92 -10.43
CA THR A 257 17.54 -26.34 -11.78
C THR A 257 16.15 -26.61 -12.38
N THR A 258 15.27 -27.31 -11.65
CA THR A 258 13.92 -27.63 -12.12
C THR A 258 12.88 -26.60 -11.72
N TYR A 259 13.19 -25.77 -10.72
CA TYR A 259 12.28 -24.77 -10.18
C TYR A 259 12.71 -23.37 -10.63
N THR A 260 11.75 -22.49 -10.89
CA THR A 260 12.07 -21.06 -11.01
C THR A 260 12.47 -20.52 -9.64
N TYR A 261 13.21 -19.41 -9.64
CA TYR A 261 13.59 -18.73 -8.40
C TYR A 261 12.40 -18.46 -7.48
N SER A 262 11.30 -17.95 -8.04
CA SER A 262 10.06 -17.66 -7.31
C SER A 262 9.48 -18.91 -6.65
N TYR A 263 9.43 -20.03 -7.38
CA TYR A 263 8.91 -21.28 -6.82
C TYR A 263 9.87 -21.92 -5.81
N GLN A 264 11.19 -21.70 -5.93
CA GLN A 264 12.13 -22.09 -4.87
C GLN A 264 11.80 -21.38 -3.56
N LEU A 265 11.46 -20.10 -3.58
CA LEU A 265 11.10 -19.34 -2.38
C LEU A 265 9.77 -19.80 -1.75
N VAL A 266 8.80 -20.23 -2.56
CA VAL A 266 7.58 -20.91 -2.07
C VAL A 266 7.95 -22.15 -1.27
N LEU A 267 8.80 -23.01 -1.83
CA LEU A 267 9.24 -24.24 -1.17
C LEU A 267 10.07 -23.96 0.09
N VAL A 268 10.88 -22.90 0.08
CA VAL A 268 11.63 -22.43 1.27
C VAL A 268 10.66 -22.04 2.39
N TYR A 269 9.61 -21.27 2.10
CA TYR A 269 8.57 -20.96 3.08
C TYR A 269 7.89 -22.22 3.64
N GLU A 270 7.45 -23.13 2.78
CA GLU A 270 6.82 -24.39 3.21
C GLU A 270 7.74 -25.21 4.13
N LYS A 271 9.05 -25.18 3.88
CA LYS A 271 10.05 -25.81 4.75
C LYS A 271 10.14 -25.16 6.11
N PHE A 272 10.12 -23.83 6.21
CA PHE A 272 10.08 -23.16 7.51
C PHE A 272 8.78 -23.43 8.26
N VAL A 273 7.63 -23.42 7.59
CA VAL A 273 6.34 -23.77 8.20
C VAL A 273 6.38 -25.18 8.79
N ALA A 274 6.86 -26.16 8.03
CA ALA A 274 7.00 -27.53 8.50
C ALA A 274 7.97 -27.63 9.68
N PHE A 275 9.10 -26.93 9.62
CA PHE A 275 10.09 -26.90 10.69
C PHE A 275 9.53 -26.28 11.97
N PHE A 276 8.85 -25.13 11.89
CA PHE A 276 8.24 -24.47 13.04
C PHE A 276 7.07 -25.27 13.63
N ALA A 277 6.31 -26.00 12.80
CA ALA A 277 5.27 -26.89 13.29
C ALA A 277 5.84 -28.09 14.06
N GLU A 278 6.99 -28.62 13.65
CA GLU A 278 7.65 -29.75 14.31
C GLU A 278 8.46 -29.31 15.56
N TYR A 279 9.06 -28.13 15.51
CA TYR A 279 9.98 -27.60 16.53
C TYR A 279 9.57 -26.22 17.05
N THR A 280 8.32 -26.09 17.50
CA THR A 280 7.71 -24.82 17.95
C THR A 280 8.54 -24.08 19.02
N GLN A 281 9.30 -24.81 19.85
CA GLN A 281 10.15 -24.20 20.88
C GLN A 281 11.32 -23.37 20.33
N TYR A 282 11.62 -23.49 19.04
CA TYR A 282 12.71 -22.76 18.39
C TYR A 282 12.21 -21.60 17.51
N THR A 283 10.90 -21.47 17.30
CA THR A 283 10.32 -20.47 16.38
C THR A 283 10.72 -19.05 16.74
N GLU A 284 10.47 -18.61 17.98
CA GLU A 284 10.79 -17.25 18.44
C GLU A 284 12.29 -16.94 18.27
N VAL A 285 13.15 -17.87 18.69
CA VAL A 285 14.61 -17.69 18.63
C VAL A 285 15.13 -17.62 17.20
N ILE A 286 14.47 -18.30 16.25
CA ILE A 286 14.83 -18.25 14.84
C ILE A 286 14.36 -16.93 14.21
N LEU A 287 13.11 -16.51 14.47
CA LEU A 287 12.54 -15.28 13.92
C LEU A 287 13.33 -14.02 14.34
N GLU A 288 13.94 -14.04 15.52
CA GLU A 288 14.77 -12.95 16.06
C GLU A 288 16.21 -12.90 15.51
N ILE A 289 16.65 -13.89 14.73
CA ILE A 289 18.00 -13.91 14.16
C ILE A 289 18.23 -12.67 13.29
N GLU A 290 19.35 -11.99 13.49
CA GLU A 290 19.83 -10.96 12.58
C GLU A 290 20.53 -11.59 11.37
N ILE A 291 20.09 -11.21 10.17
CA ILE A 291 20.70 -11.52 8.88
C ILE A 291 21.50 -10.29 8.46
N GLU A 292 22.82 -10.45 8.39
CA GLU A 292 23.75 -9.36 8.09
C GLU A 292 23.40 -8.69 6.74
N GLY A 293 23.22 -7.37 6.77
CA GLY A 293 22.91 -6.58 5.58
C GLY A 293 21.48 -6.75 5.05
N TYR A 294 20.59 -7.40 5.79
CA TYR A 294 19.19 -7.62 5.38
C TYR A 294 18.17 -7.17 6.43
N GLY A 295 18.35 -7.55 7.70
CA GLY A 295 17.36 -7.34 8.75
C GLY A 295 17.18 -8.58 9.61
N SER A 296 15.97 -8.82 10.12
CA SER A 296 15.67 -10.03 10.91
C SER A 296 15.36 -11.24 10.00
N PHE A 297 15.37 -12.43 10.57
CA PHE A 297 14.84 -13.62 9.91
C PHE A 297 13.32 -13.54 9.75
N SER A 298 12.59 -12.92 10.69
CA SER A 298 11.14 -12.65 10.54
C SER A 298 10.84 -11.94 9.23
N SER A 299 11.60 -10.90 8.94
CA SER A 299 11.55 -10.16 7.69
C SER A 299 11.82 -11.02 6.44
N PHE A 300 12.78 -11.93 6.50
CA PHE A 300 13.01 -12.89 5.41
C PHE A 300 11.84 -13.86 5.26
N TYR A 301 11.31 -14.35 6.38
CA TYR A 301 10.16 -15.23 6.46
C TYR A 301 8.91 -14.59 5.85
N GLU A 302 8.67 -13.30 6.08
CA GLU A 302 7.59 -12.51 5.47
C GLU A 302 7.73 -12.37 3.95
N VAL A 303 8.94 -12.16 3.43
CA VAL A 303 9.16 -12.13 1.97
C VAL A 303 8.82 -13.48 1.34
N VAL A 304 9.34 -14.59 1.89
CA VAL A 304 9.04 -15.91 1.33
C VAL A 304 7.58 -16.32 1.55
N TYR A 305 6.93 -15.82 2.61
CA TYR A 305 5.49 -15.96 2.80
C TYR A 305 4.70 -15.26 1.69
N ASN A 306 5.11 -14.06 1.25
CA ASN A 306 4.45 -13.36 0.16
C ASN A 306 4.60 -14.11 -1.18
N TYR A 307 5.76 -14.72 -1.46
CA TYR A 307 5.88 -15.65 -2.60
C TYR A 307 4.86 -16.80 -2.51
N TRP A 308 4.69 -17.39 -1.32
CA TRP A 308 3.71 -18.44 -1.11
C TRP A 308 2.25 -17.95 -1.26
N LEU A 309 1.94 -16.74 -0.79
CA LEU A 309 0.61 -16.13 -0.94
C LEU A 309 0.24 -15.93 -2.41
N VAL A 310 1.14 -15.39 -3.22
CA VAL A 310 0.93 -15.19 -4.66
C VAL A 310 0.73 -16.55 -5.35
N PHE A 311 1.59 -17.53 -5.06
CA PHE A 311 1.45 -18.88 -5.63
C PHE A 311 0.11 -19.56 -5.28
N ASN A 312 -0.46 -19.23 -4.12
CA ASN A 312 -1.66 -19.88 -3.58
C ASN A 312 -2.94 -19.02 -3.63
N PHE A 313 -3.03 -18.04 -4.53
CA PHE A 313 -4.27 -17.24 -4.68
C PHE A 313 -5.53 -18.10 -4.87
N GLU A 314 -5.43 -19.27 -5.50
CA GLU A 314 -6.55 -20.19 -5.70
C GLU A 314 -7.19 -20.64 -4.37
N ILE A 315 -6.43 -20.68 -3.25
CA ILE A 315 -6.99 -20.98 -1.93
C ILE A 315 -7.97 -19.88 -1.51
N ALA A 316 -7.63 -18.62 -1.74
CA ALA A 316 -8.45 -17.49 -1.31
C ALA A 316 -9.66 -17.25 -2.23
N VAL A 317 -9.43 -17.10 -3.54
CA VAL A 317 -10.48 -16.70 -4.49
C VAL A 317 -11.18 -17.89 -5.16
N GLY A 318 -10.75 -19.10 -4.84
CA GLY A 318 -11.20 -20.32 -5.50
C GLY A 318 -10.75 -20.38 -6.97
N GLY A 319 -11.09 -21.47 -7.64
CA GLY A 319 -10.77 -21.66 -9.06
C GLY A 319 -11.79 -22.55 -9.75
N SER A 320 -11.29 -23.39 -10.66
CA SER A 320 -12.12 -24.39 -11.36
C SER A 320 -12.49 -25.58 -10.48
N VAL A 321 -11.78 -25.79 -9.36
CA VAL A 321 -11.88 -26.99 -8.52
C VAL A 321 -12.06 -26.71 -7.02
N SER A 322 -11.88 -25.47 -6.56
CA SER A 322 -11.96 -25.07 -5.14
C SER A 322 -13.15 -24.15 -4.86
N GLU A 323 -13.71 -24.28 -3.65
CA GLU A 323 -14.68 -23.32 -3.11
C GLU A 323 -13.98 -21.98 -2.83
N CYS A 324 -14.70 -20.87 -2.93
CA CYS A 324 -14.13 -19.54 -2.70
C CYS A 324 -14.21 -19.17 -1.22
N GLU A 325 -13.11 -19.35 -0.48
CA GLU A 325 -13.01 -19.03 0.95
C GLU A 325 -13.23 -17.54 1.22
N LEU A 326 -12.76 -16.65 0.33
CA LEU A 326 -13.00 -15.21 0.44
C LEU A 326 -14.51 -14.88 0.50
N ILE A 327 -15.33 -15.49 -0.37
CA ILE A 327 -16.79 -15.27 -0.36
C ILE A 327 -17.40 -15.79 0.94
N GLN A 328 -16.92 -16.93 1.46
CA GLN A 328 -17.40 -17.48 2.74
C GLN A 328 -17.06 -16.54 3.90
N THR A 329 -15.82 -16.06 3.96
CA THR A 329 -15.32 -15.12 4.98
C THR A 329 -16.12 -13.81 4.97
N LEU A 330 -16.30 -13.20 3.80
CA LEU A 330 -17.08 -11.96 3.67
C LEU A 330 -18.58 -12.18 3.98
N THR A 331 -19.12 -13.35 3.64
CA THR A 331 -20.50 -13.74 3.98
C THR A 331 -20.70 -13.83 5.48
N ALA A 332 -19.81 -14.52 6.17
CA ALA A 332 -19.83 -14.61 7.63
C ALA A 332 -19.72 -13.22 8.28
N CYS A 333 -18.93 -12.31 7.69
CA CYS A 333 -18.79 -10.95 8.17
C CYS A 333 -20.11 -10.16 8.13
N TYR A 334 -20.84 -10.14 7.01
CA TYR A 334 -22.09 -9.37 6.92
C TYR A 334 -23.26 -10.01 7.69
N GLU A 335 -23.23 -11.33 7.90
CA GLU A 335 -24.24 -12.02 8.71
C GLU A 335 -24.01 -11.80 10.21
N ASN A 336 -22.77 -11.54 10.63
CA ASN A 336 -22.43 -11.30 12.01
C ASN A 336 -22.89 -9.91 12.49
N VAL A 337 -23.76 -9.89 13.50
CA VAL A 337 -24.33 -8.66 14.03
C VAL A 337 -23.32 -7.74 14.73
N SER A 338 -22.13 -8.23 15.07
CA SER A 338 -21.07 -7.43 15.70
C SER A 338 -20.17 -6.71 14.70
N SER A 339 -20.18 -7.08 13.41
CA SER A 339 -19.28 -6.52 12.40
C SER A 339 -19.65 -5.13 11.90
N GLY A 340 -20.72 -4.54 12.46
CA GLY A 340 -21.18 -3.21 12.06
C GLY A 340 -22.68 -3.01 12.18
N SER A 341 -23.12 -1.79 11.88
CA SER A 341 -24.51 -1.38 11.74
C SER A 341 -25.22 -2.16 10.62
N THR A 342 -26.56 -2.06 10.57
CA THR A 342 -27.33 -2.71 9.49
C THR A 342 -26.97 -2.17 8.10
N SER A 343 -26.63 -0.88 8.00
CA SER A 343 -26.23 -0.26 6.73
C SER A 343 -24.87 -0.80 6.28
N GLU A 344 -23.93 -0.83 7.22
CA GLU A 344 -22.56 -1.30 7.04
C GLU A 344 -22.53 -2.75 6.54
N ARG A 345 -23.27 -3.64 7.19
CA ARG A 345 -23.39 -5.04 6.75
C ARG A 345 -24.10 -5.17 5.40
N ALA A 346 -25.06 -4.30 5.08
CA ALA A 346 -25.70 -4.32 3.76
C ALA A 346 -24.73 -3.97 2.62
N GLN A 347 -23.77 -3.07 2.88
CA GLN A 347 -22.74 -2.69 1.91
C GLN A 347 -21.72 -3.81 1.68
N ILE A 348 -21.34 -4.57 2.72
CA ILE A 348 -20.52 -5.77 2.57
C ILE A 348 -21.27 -6.82 1.74
N LYS A 349 -22.57 -7.01 2.01
CA LYS A 349 -23.40 -7.94 1.24
C LYS A 349 -23.47 -7.59 -0.25
N GLU A 350 -23.56 -6.30 -0.59
CA GLU A 350 -23.55 -5.84 -1.98
C GLU A 350 -22.22 -6.18 -2.68
N LEU A 351 -21.08 -5.96 -2.01
CA LEU A 351 -19.76 -6.37 -2.50
C LEU A 351 -19.70 -7.89 -2.74
N VAL A 352 -20.18 -8.70 -1.78
CA VAL A 352 -20.21 -10.17 -1.92
C VAL A 352 -21.07 -10.61 -3.09
N GLU A 353 -22.26 -10.03 -3.28
CA GLU A 353 -23.14 -10.36 -4.41
C GLU A 353 -22.48 -10.02 -5.77
N LYS A 354 -21.77 -8.89 -5.84
CA LYS A 354 -21.02 -8.45 -7.03
C LYS A 354 -19.86 -9.40 -7.37
N ILE A 355 -19.07 -9.81 -6.37
CA ILE A 355 -17.96 -10.76 -6.53
C ILE A 355 -18.48 -12.14 -6.93
N THR A 356 -19.49 -12.64 -6.22
CA THR A 356 -20.08 -13.97 -6.47
C THR A 356 -20.58 -14.08 -7.91
N THR A 357 -21.31 -13.08 -8.39
CA THR A 357 -21.83 -13.06 -9.76
C THR A 357 -20.72 -13.13 -10.81
N TYR A 358 -19.60 -12.42 -10.58
CA TYR A 358 -18.45 -12.46 -11.49
C TYR A 358 -17.76 -13.83 -11.47
N TYR A 359 -17.56 -14.40 -10.28
CA TYR A 359 -16.84 -15.67 -10.10
C TYR A 359 -17.63 -16.86 -10.67
N GLU A 360 -18.96 -16.76 -10.81
CA GLU A 360 -19.76 -17.74 -11.55
C GLU A 360 -19.43 -17.78 -13.05
N SER A 361 -18.94 -16.67 -13.62
CA SER A 361 -18.69 -16.50 -15.06
C SER A 361 -17.21 -16.64 -15.45
N TYR A 362 -16.29 -16.50 -14.50
CA TYR A 362 -14.84 -16.53 -14.71
C TYR A 362 -14.20 -17.46 -13.68
N VAL A 363 -13.27 -18.32 -14.11
CA VAL A 363 -12.64 -19.34 -13.25
C VAL A 363 -11.12 -19.20 -13.15
N GLU A 364 -10.53 -18.34 -13.99
CA GLU A 364 -9.12 -17.99 -13.95
C GLU A 364 -8.80 -17.25 -12.65
N VAL A 365 -7.81 -17.75 -11.91
CA VAL A 365 -7.46 -17.27 -10.57
C VAL A 365 -7.01 -15.82 -10.61
N ASP A 366 -6.07 -15.48 -11.50
CA ASP A 366 -5.50 -14.13 -11.61
C ASP A 366 -6.59 -13.08 -11.89
N VAL A 367 -7.53 -13.40 -12.81
CA VAL A 367 -8.67 -12.55 -13.16
C VAL A 367 -9.63 -12.36 -11.98
N ARG A 368 -9.79 -13.39 -11.14
CA ARG A 368 -10.61 -13.31 -9.93
C ARG A 368 -9.96 -12.42 -8.88
N VAL A 369 -8.66 -12.58 -8.62
CA VAL A 369 -7.90 -11.75 -7.66
C VAL A 369 -7.94 -10.29 -8.09
N GLU A 370 -7.57 -10.00 -9.34
CA GLU A 370 -7.61 -8.65 -9.92
C GLU A 370 -9.00 -8.03 -9.75
N TYR A 371 -10.05 -8.74 -10.15
CA TYR A 371 -11.42 -8.25 -10.01
C TYR A 371 -11.77 -7.96 -8.55
N PHE A 372 -11.44 -8.87 -7.61
CA PHE A 372 -11.71 -8.62 -6.20
C PHE A 372 -11.01 -7.36 -5.70
N VAL A 373 -9.71 -7.20 -6.00
CA VAL A 373 -8.92 -6.06 -5.53
C VAL A 373 -9.47 -4.75 -6.09
N GLU A 374 -9.80 -4.70 -7.38
CA GLU A 374 -10.45 -3.54 -8.02
C GLU A 374 -11.80 -3.22 -7.36
N GLN A 375 -12.67 -4.22 -7.20
CA GLN A 375 -14.00 -4.02 -6.62
C GLN A 375 -13.91 -3.58 -5.16
N PHE A 376 -12.94 -4.11 -4.43
CA PHE A 376 -12.70 -3.75 -3.05
C PHE A 376 -12.15 -2.32 -2.92
N TYR A 377 -11.25 -1.90 -3.82
CA TYR A 377 -10.75 -0.54 -3.89
C TYR A 377 -11.87 0.47 -4.18
N GLU A 378 -12.70 0.21 -5.20
CA GLU A 378 -13.88 1.01 -5.50
C GLU A 378 -14.84 1.10 -4.31
N TRP A 379 -15.01 -0.02 -3.60
CA TRP A 379 -15.86 -0.08 -2.43
C TRP A 379 -15.30 0.77 -1.28
N LEU A 380 -13.98 0.73 -1.01
CA LEU A 380 -13.35 1.56 0.02
C LEU A 380 -13.45 3.06 -0.27
N ILE A 381 -13.36 3.49 -1.53
CA ILE A 381 -13.59 4.91 -1.90
C ILE A 381 -14.98 5.38 -1.45
N ILE A 382 -15.98 4.49 -1.55
CA ILE A 382 -17.38 4.82 -1.25
C ILE A 382 -17.66 4.66 0.25
N GLN A 383 -17.03 3.68 0.91
CA GLN A 383 -17.33 3.31 2.28
C GLN A 383 -16.31 3.85 3.28
N GLU A 384 -16.76 4.79 4.11
CA GLU A 384 -15.86 5.52 5.00
C GLU A 384 -15.52 4.81 6.33
N TRP A 385 -15.84 3.52 6.53
CA TRP A 385 -15.85 2.91 7.88
C TRP A 385 -15.19 1.52 7.99
N SER A 386 -14.69 0.94 6.91
CA SER A 386 -14.60 -0.52 6.79
C SER A 386 -13.20 -1.13 6.70
N VAL A 387 -12.14 -0.32 6.57
CA VAL A 387 -10.78 -0.81 6.31
C VAL A 387 -10.35 -1.83 7.38
N GLU A 388 -10.40 -1.45 8.66
CA GLU A 388 -10.02 -2.31 9.78
C GLU A 388 -10.79 -3.63 9.82
N ILE A 389 -12.12 -3.54 9.70
CA ILE A 389 -13.01 -4.68 9.84
C ILE A 389 -12.77 -5.70 8.73
N ILE A 390 -12.58 -5.25 7.49
CA ILE A 390 -12.42 -6.15 6.35
C ILE A 390 -10.98 -6.67 6.25
N PHE A 391 -9.97 -5.82 6.46
CA PHE A 391 -8.56 -6.21 6.40
C PHE A 391 -8.22 -7.32 7.41
N GLY A 392 -8.78 -7.27 8.61
CA GLY A 392 -8.56 -8.29 9.63
C GLY A 392 -9.32 -9.61 9.44
N LEU A 393 -10.12 -9.79 8.37
CA LEU A 393 -10.88 -11.03 8.18
C LEU A 393 -9.97 -12.17 7.72
N GLU A 394 -10.01 -13.29 8.43
CA GLU A 394 -9.25 -14.51 8.12
C GLU A 394 -9.91 -15.29 6.97
N ILE A 395 -9.12 -15.60 5.95
CA ILE A 395 -9.41 -16.48 4.83
C ILE A 395 -8.76 -17.83 5.15
N GLN A 396 -9.60 -18.85 5.35
CA GLN A 396 -9.17 -20.14 5.86
C GLN A 396 -8.09 -20.77 4.98
N GLY A 397 -6.94 -21.06 5.59
CA GLY A 397 -5.82 -21.73 4.90
C GLY A 397 -4.99 -20.83 3.98
N TYR A 398 -5.23 -19.51 3.97
CA TYR A 398 -4.48 -18.54 3.18
C TYR A 398 -3.80 -17.48 4.05
N GLY A 399 -4.59 -16.72 4.80
CA GLY A 399 -4.15 -15.53 5.52
C GLY A 399 -5.34 -14.62 5.78
N THR A 400 -5.15 -13.32 5.76
CA THR A 400 -6.22 -12.32 5.87
C THR A 400 -6.62 -11.74 4.52
N VAL A 401 -7.72 -10.98 4.47
CA VAL A 401 -8.07 -10.18 3.28
C VAL A 401 -6.97 -9.16 2.97
N TYR A 402 -6.32 -8.61 4.00
CA TYR A 402 -5.17 -7.74 3.82
C TYR A 402 -4.00 -8.46 3.13
N ASP A 403 -3.67 -9.67 3.56
CA ASP A 403 -2.61 -10.48 2.94
C ASP A 403 -2.89 -10.74 1.45
N LEU A 404 -4.16 -10.98 1.07
CA LEU A 404 -4.57 -11.13 -0.33
C LEU A 404 -4.30 -9.87 -1.16
N ILE A 405 -4.63 -8.69 -0.61
CA ILE A 405 -4.44 -7.41 -1.29
C ILE A 405 -2.94 -7.07 -1.39
N ILE A 406 -2.19 -7.24 -0.31
CA ILE A 406 -0.74 -6.98 -0.31
C ILE A 406 -0.02 -7.92 -1.26
N ALA A 407 -0.34 -9.22 -1.27
CA ALA A 407 0.26 -10.16 -2.19
C ALA A 407 0.02 -9.77 -3.67
N TYR A 408 -1.20 -9.36 -4.02
CA TYR A 408 -1.52 -8.88 -5.36
C TYR A 408 -0.76 -7.60 -5.73
N VAL A 409 -0.78 -6.59 -4.86
CA VAL A 409 -0.08 -5.32 -5.07
C VAL A 409 1.42 -5.57 -5.22
N TRP A 410 1.99 -6.39 -4.34
CA TRP A 410 3.39 -6.74 -4.34
C TRP A 410 3.81 -7.49 -5.60
N GLU A 411 3.03 -8.46 -6.07
CA GLU A 411 3.26 -9.14 -7.36
C GLU A 411 3.33 -8.15 -8.53
N HIS A 412 2.40 -7.19 -8.59
CA HIS A 412 2.36 -6.18 -9.63
C HIS A 412 3.59 -5.26 -9.59
N HIS A 413 4.01 -4.83 -8.39
CA HIS A 413 5.22 -4.01 -8.20
C HIS A 413 6.52 -4.75 -8.52
N CYS A 414 6.57 -6.05 -8.28
CA CYS A 414 7.73 -6.89 -8.56
C CYS A 414 7.86 -7.28 -10.04
N GLY A 415 6.95 -6.79 -10.90
CA GLY A 415 7.00 -7.00 -12.36
C GLY A 415 6.43 -8.34 -12.82
N CYS A 416 5.40 -8.84 -12.11
CA CYS A 416 4.76 -10.14 -12.29
C CYS A 416 5.71 -11.32 -11.99
N ILE A 417 5.42 -12.03 -10.91
CA ILE A 417 6.30 -13.09 -10.41
C ILE A 417 6.14 -14.34 -11.27
N ASP A 418 7.22 -14.73 -11.96
CA ASP A 418 7.21 -15.92 -12.81
C ASP A 418 7.47 -17.20 -11.99
N PHE A 419 6.43 -18.01 -11.82
CA PHE A 419 6.52 -19.36 -11.24
C PHE A 419 6.81 -20.45 -12.28
N GLY A 420 6.94 -20.08 -13.56
CA GLY A 420 7.05 -20.97 -14.70
C GLY A 420 5.70 -21.53 -15.13
N GLU A 421 5.67 -22.29 -16.24
CA GLU A 421 4.45 -23.00 -16.67
C GLU A 421 4.08 -24.07 -15.62
N SER A 422 3.11 -23.73 -14.77
CA SER A 422 2.34 -24.74 -14.06
C SER A 422 1.52 -25.49 -15.11
N THR A 423 1.81 -26.78 -15.32
CA THR A 423 1.09 -27.62 -16.29
C THR A 423 -0.35 -27.88 -15.85
N THR A 424 -1.21 -26.89 -16.00
CA THR A 424 -2.67 -27.03 -16.02
C THR A 424 -3.27 -25.80 -16.70
N THR A 425 -3.36 -25.83 -18.04
CA THR A 425 -4.59 -25.59 -18.82
C THR A 425 -4.25 -25.46 -20.31
N ALA A 426 -5.03 -26.13 -21.16
CA ALA A 426 -4.84 -26.17 -22.61
C ALA A 426 -5.34 -24.87 -23.28
N ALA A 427 -4.51 -24.29 -24.14
CA ALA A 427 -4.85 -23.11 -24.94
C ALA A 427 -6.01 -23.38 -25.91
N ILE A 428 -6.92 -22.41 -26.05
CA ILE A 428 -7.88 -22.32 -27.15
C ILE A 428 -7.57 -21.03 -27.91
N GLU A 429 -7.14 -21.19 -29.17
CA GLU A 429 -6.96 -20.09 -30.12
C GLU A 429 -8.32 -19.58 -30.63
N THR A 430 -8.48 -18.26 -30.74
CA THR A 430 -9.51 -17.68 -31.59
C THR A 430 -8.93 -16.51 -32.38
N THR A 431 -9.11 -16.53 -33.70
CA THR A 431 -8.74 -15.47 -34.65
C THR A 431 -10.01 -14.78 -35.17
N THR A 432 -9.99 -13.46 -35.39
CA THR A 432 -10.94 -12.80 -36.31
C THR A 432 -10.35 -11.53 -36.94
N GLU A 433 -10.70 -11.32 -38.21
CA GLU A 433 -10.19 -10.36 -39.20
C GLU A 433 -10.99 -9.03 -39.18
N VAL A 434 -10.35 -7.89 -39.49
CA VAL A 434 -10.95 -6.53 -39.49
C VAL A 434 -11.18 -6.02 -40.92
N GLU A 435 -12.39 -5.52 -41.20
CA GLU A 435 -12.72 -4.76 -42.42
C GLU A 435 -12.75 -3.24 -42.11
N THR A 436 -12.17 -2.43 -43.00
CA THR A 436 -12.07 -0.96 -42.86
C THR A 436 -12.97 -0.24 -43.86
N THR A 437 -13.75 0.74 -43.39
CA THR A 437 -14.38 1.77 -44.24
C THR A 437 -14.03 3.16 -43.72
N THR A 438 -13.58 4.03 -44.61
CA THR A 438 -13.07 5.39 -44.34
C THR A 438 -14.19 6.43 -44.26
N HIS A 439 -14.32 7.13 -43.13
CA HIS A 439 -15.10 8.36 -42.97
C HIS A 439 -14.30 9.45 -42.21
N ALA A 440 -14.68 10.71 -42.49
CA ALA A 440 -14.19 12.04 -42.07
C ALA A 440 -12.93 12.16 -41.18
N THR A 441 -11.96 12.98 -41.60
CA THR A 441 -10.79 13.38 -40.79
C THR A 441 -11.14 14.55 -39.88
N GLY A 442 -11.15 14.33 -38.56
CA GLY A 442 -11.23 15.39 -37.56
C GLY A 442 -10.11 16.44 -37.71
N ASP A 443 -10.46 17.72 -37.59
CA ASP A 443 -9.53 18.85 -37.63
C ASP A 443 -9.13 19.23 -36.19
N CYS A 444 -7.89 18.91 -35.80
CA CYS A 444 -7.39 19.21 -34.45
C CYS A 444 -7.38 20.70 -34.12
N SER A 445 -7.51 21.62 -35.10
CA SER A 445 -7.60 23.05 -34.82
C SER A 445 -8.94 23.47 -34.20
N THR A 446 -9.97 22.62 -34.26
CA THR A 446 -11.31 22.87 -33.68
C THR A 446 -11.68 21.88 -32.57
N VAL A 447 -10.75 21.02 -32.13
CA VAL A 447 -11.03 19.93 -31.17
C VAL A 447 -11.51 20.45 -29.81
N LEU A 448 -11.01 21.61 -29.38
CA LEU A 448 -11.38 22.20 -28.09
C LEU A 448 -12.85 22.65 -28.05
N ASP A 449 -13.47 22.92 -29.21
CA ASP A 449 -14.88 23.33 -29.27
C ASP A 449 -15.81 22.17 -28.89
N LEU A 450 -15.35 20.93 -28.99
CA LEU A 450 -16.15 19.71 -28.74
C LEU A 450 -16.43 19.48 -27.26
N VAL A 451 -15.56 19.97 -26.38
CA VAL A 451 -15.66 19.85 -24.91
C VAL A 451 -16.20 21.12 -24.26
N LEU A 452 -16.62 22.12 -25.06
CA LEU A 452 -17.24 23.34 -24.56
C LEU A 452 -18.75 23.16 -24.40
N PHE A 453 -19.27 23.58 -23.25
CA PHE A 453 -20.70 23.54 -22.97
C PHE A 453 -21.50 24.47 -23.89
N GLN A 454 -22.44 23.89 -24.64
CA GLN A 454 -23.48 24.56 -25.39
C GLN A 454 -24.83 24.10 -24.85
N ASN A 455 -25.61 24.99 -24.23
CA ASN A 455 -26.92 24.65 -23.63
C ASN A 455 -26.87 23.53 -22.57
N ASN A 456 -25.87 23.55 -21.67
CA ASN A 456 -25.67 22.58 -20.58
C ASN A 456 -25.28 21.14 -21.01
N ILE A 457 -24.83 20.96 -22.26
CA ILE A 457 -24.17 19.72 -22.71
C ILE A 457 -23.04 20.06 -23.70
N THR A 458 -22.03 19.21 -23.83
CA THR A 458 -20.97 19.36 -24.84
C THR A 458 -21.32 18.59 -26.12
N ASP A 459 -20.68 18.89 -27.24
CA ASP A 459 -20.86 18.11 -28.48
C ASP A 459 -20.36 16.66 -28.31
N LEU A 460 -19.30 16.46 -27.51
CA LEU A 460 -18.79 15.14 -27.17
C LEU A 460 -19.76 14.34 -26.30
N SER A 461 -20.22 14.88 -25.17
CA SER A 461 -21.17 14.20 -24.28
C SER A 461 -22.48 13.86 -25.01
N TRP A 462 -22.99 14.78 -25.84
CA TRP A 462 -24.17 14.49 -26.65
C TRP A 462 -23.96 13.36 -27.66
N SER A 463 -22.78 13.32 -28.29
CA SER A 463 -22.43 12.28 -29.27
C SER A 463 -22.28 10.90 -28.62
N ILE A 464 -21.79 10.86 -27.38
CA ILE A 464 -21.72 9.65 -26.56
C ILE A 464 -23.13 9.13 -26.28
N ASP A 465 -24.02 10.01 -25.79
CA ASP A 465 -25.43 9.66 -25.50
C ASP A 465 -26.10 9.06 -26.73
N GLU A 466 -25.88 9.67 -27.91
CA GLU A 466 -26.48 9.20 -29.15
C GLU A 466 -25.90 7.87 -29.64
N ALA A 467 -24.60 7.63 -29.43
CA ALA A 467 -23.99 6.34 -29.75
C ALA A 467 -24.56 5.22 -28.89
N GLN A 468 -24.76 5.48 -27.59
CA GLN A 468 -25.30 4.53 -26.63
C GLN A 468 -26.74 4.09 -26.92
N VAL A 469 -27.52 4.86 -27.68
CA VAL A 469 -28.86 4.44 -28.15
C VAL A 469 -28.80 3.13 -28.94
N SER A 470 -27.68 2.87 -29.62
CA SER A 470 -27.47 1.65 -30.42
C SER A 470 -26.82 0.49 -29.65
N TRP A 471 -26.35 0.74 -28.42
CA TRP A 471 -25.62 -0.23 -27.61
C TRP A 471 -26.56 -1.13 -26.81
N ASN A 472 -26.08 -2.32 -26.45
CA ASN A 472 -26.80 -3.21 -25.54
C ASN A 472 -26.62 -2.77 -24.08
N SER A 473 -27.44 -3.31 -23.17
CA SER A 473 -27.45 -2.91 -21.75
C SER A 473 -26.11 -3.12 -21.04
N THR A 474 -25.33 -4.12 -21.46
CA THR A 474 -24.02 -4.42 -20.86
C THR A 474 -22.98 -3.41 -21.30
N GLU A 475 -22.97 -3.02 -22.58
CA GLU A 475 -22.09 -1.98 -23.13
C GLU A 475 -22.38 -0.63 -22.47
N VAL A 476 -23.66 -0.26 -22.34
CA VAL A 476 -24.07 0.98 -21.64
C VAL A 476 -23.66 0.95 -20.18
N GLN A 477 -23.91 -0.15 -19.45
CA GLN A 477 -23.52 -0.23 -18.03
C GLN A 477 -22.01 -0.16 -17.81
N ARG A 478 -21.21 -0.80 -18.69
CA ARG A 478 -19.75 -0.74 -18.62
C ARG A 478 -19.20 0.66 -18.90
N PHE A 479 -19.87 1.42 -19.78
CA PHE A 479 -19.43 2.77 -20.13
C PHE A 479 -20.01 3.88 -19.22
N ALA A 480 -21.11 3.63 -18.51
CA ALA A 480 -21.81 4.63 -17.70
C ALA A 480 -20.92 5.34 -16.66
N ALA A 481 -19.98 4.62 -16.06
CA ALA A 481 -19.02 5.21 -15.13
C ALA A 481 -18.06 6.20 -15.83
N TYR A 482 -17.68 5.90 -17.07
CA TYR A 482 -16.76 6.69 -17.88
C TYR A 482 -17.44 7.91 -18.48
N GLU A 483 -18.66 7.76 -18.98
CA GLU A 483 -19.54 8.86 -19.38
C GLU A 483 -19.70 9.89 -18.24
N LYS A 484 -19.92 9.40 -17.01
CA LYS A 484 -19.99 10.28 -15.83
C LYS A 484 -18.66 10.96 -15.51
N ARG A 485 -17.52 10.27 -15.67
CA ARG A 485 -16.18 10.86 -15.49
C ARG A 485 -15.90 11.95 -16.53
N ILE A 486 -16.23 11.71 -17.79
CA ILE A 486 -16.13 12.68 -18.87
C ILE A 486 -16.96 13.92 -18.53
N PHE A 487 -18.23 13.73 -18.13
CA PHE A 487 -19.10 14.83 -17.73
C PHE A 487 -18.55 15.66 -16.55
N VAL A 488 -17.95 15.00 -15.55
CA VAL A 488 -17.34 15.70 -14.39
C VAL A 488 -16.13 16.54 -14.82
N VAL A 489 -15.26 15.99 -15.68
CA VAL A 489 -14.10 16.73 -16.20
C VAL A 489 -14.54 17.89 -17.09
N GLU A 490 -15.49 17.67 -17.98
CA GLU A 490 -16.06 18.72 -18.82
C GLU A 490 -16.69 19.83 -17.98
N SER A 491 -17.42 19.48 -16.92
CA SER A 491 -18.12 20.46 -16.05
C SER A 491 -17.21 21.21 -15.08
N ASN A 492 -15.89 20.96 -15.10
CA ASN A 492 -14.93 21.70 -14.28
C ASN A 492 -14.74 23.14 -14.79
N THR A 493 -15.50 24.07 -14.20
CA THR A 493 -15.47 25.51 -14.54
C THR A 493 -14.16 26.23 -14.18
N THR A 494 -13.23 25.58 -13.47
CA THR A 494 -11.94 26.16 -13.06
C THR A 494 -10.78 25.76 -13.97
N ALA A 495 -10.94 24.70 -14.75
CA ALA A 495 -9.95 24.23 -15.72
C ALA A 495 -10.09 24.96 -17.06
N THR A 496 -8.98 25.12 -17.77
CA THR A 496 -8.97 25.64 -19.15
C THR A 496 -9.49 24.58 -20.12
N SER A 497 -10.02 25.00 -21.27
CA SER A 497 -10.51 24.06 -22.30
C SER A 497 -9.44 23.08 -22.78
N GLN A 498 -8.17 23.47 -22.76
CA GLN A 498 -7.05 22.58 -23.08
C GLN A 498 -6.85 21.51 -22.01
N GLU A 499 -6.91 21.87 -20.72
CA GLU A 499 -6.79 20.91 -19.61
C GLU A 499 -7.98 19.94 -19.58
N VAL A 500 -9.20 20.46 -19.81
CA VAL A 500 -10.41 19.63 -19.95
C VAL A 500 -10.23 18.63 -21.10
N PHE A 501 -9.83 19.11 -22.27
CA PHE A 501 -9.59 18.27 -23.44
C PHE A 501 -8.55 17.17 -23.16
N THR A 502 -7.37 17.52 -22.63
CA THR A 502 -6.31 16.55 -22.33
C THR A 502 -6.79 15.50 -21.31
N ASN A 503 -7.53 15.92 -20.28
CA ASN A 503 -8.06 15.00 -19.26
C ASN A 503 -9.12 14.07 -19.84
N VAL A 504 -10.02 14.56 -20.70
CA VAL A 504 -11.03 13.73 -21.38
C VAL A 504 -10.37 12.73 -22.34
N ALA A 505 -9.36 13.15 -23.11
CA ALA A 505 -8.61 12.26 -23.99
C ALA A 505 -7.88 11.16 -23.19
N ASN A 506 -7.30 11.51 -22.04
CA ASN A 506 -6.69 10.54 -21.13
C ASN A 506 -7.71 9.52 -20.64
N ILE A 507 -8.91 9.95 -20.21
CA ILE A 507 -9.98 9.04 -19.78
C ILE A 507 -10.27 7.99 -20.85
N PHE A 508 -10.35 8.38 -22.13
CA PHE A 508 -10.56 7.43 -23.22
C PHE A 508 -9.37 6.50 -23.46
N ASN A 509 -8.14 7.02 -23.39
CA ASN A 509 -6.92 6.24 -23.66
C ASN A 509 -6.62 5.20 -22.58
N VAL A 510 -7.01 5.46 -21.33
CA VAL A 510 -6.76 4.54 -20.19
C VAL A 510 -7.98 3.72 -19.79
N TRP A 511 -9.11 3.89 -20.48
CA TRP A 511 -10.38 3.26 -20.09
C TRP A 511 -10.32 1.73 -20.06
N THR A 512 -9.82 1.11 -21.12
CA THR A 512 -9.81 -0.34 -21.22
C THR A 512 -8.69 -0.84 -22.12
N THR A 513 -8.06 -1.93 -21.70
CA THR A 513 -7.12 -2.71 -22.52
C THR A 513 -7.85 -3.74 -23.39
N ASN A 514 -9.16 -3.93 -23.19
CA ASN A 514 -9.97 -4.82 -24.01
C ASN A 514 -10.22 -4.20 -25.38
N GLU A 515 -9.59 -4.76 -26.42
CA GLU A 515 -9.65 -4.23 -27.79
C GLU A 515 -11.09 -4.06 -28.33
N PHE A 516 -12.01 -4.97 -28.01
CA PHE A 516 -13.39 -4.89 -28.48
C PHE A 516 -14.11 -3.65 -27.93
N TYR A 517 -14.01 -3.42 -26.62
CA TYR A 517 -14.64 -2.27 -26.00
C TYR A 517 -13.95 -0.97 -26.39
N LEU A 518 -12.61 -0.98 -26.43
CA LEU A 518 -11.82 0.15 -26.90
C LEU A 518 -12.23 0.56 -28.33
N ASP A 519 -12.35 -0.39 -29.25
CA ASP A 519 -12.82 -0.15 -30.61
C ASP A 519 -14.27 0.32 -30.66
N LEU A 520 -15.15 -0.21 -29.81
CA LEU A 520 -16.55 0.24 -29.69
C LEU A 520 -16.61 1.74 -29.39
N VAL A 521 -15.84 2.22 -28.41
CA VAL A 521 -15.82 3.65 -28.03
C VAL A 521 -15.04 4.50 -29.03
N TYR A 522 -13.91 4.02 -29.53
CA TYR A 522 -13.12 4.70 -30.55
C TYR A 522 -13.85 4.88 -31.87
N SER A 523 -14.88 4.06 -32.13
CA SER A 523 -15.76 4.16 -33.29
C SER A 523 -16.89 5.18 -33.15
N ILE A 524 -17.12 5.75 -31.96
CA ILE A 524 -18.15 6.79 -31.76
C ILE A 524 -17.86 7.98 -32.68
N ASN A 525 -18.84 8.33 -33.52
CA ASN A 525 -18.81 9.55 -34.29
C ASN A 525 -19.12 10.75 -33.39
N ILE A 526 -18.27 11.77 -33.43
CA ILE A 526 -18.50 13.04 -32.76
C ILE A 526 -19.21 13.97 -33.75
N TYR A 527 -20.40 14.41 -33.38
CA TYR A 527 -21.22 15.35 -34.13
C TYR A 527 -21.12 16.75 -33.52
N ILE A 528 -21.09 17.78 -34.36
CA ILE A 528 -21.11 19.18 -33.93
C ILE A 528 -22.54 19.74 -33.96
N TYR A 529 -22.82 20.69 -33.08
CA TYR A 529 -24.13 21.35 -32.96
C TYR A 529 -25.29 20.40 -32.63
N HIS A 530 -25.01 19.23 -32.07
CA HIS A 530 -26.01 18.20 -31.70
C HIS A 530 -26.88 17.74 -32.89
N GLU A 531 -26.29 17.60 -34.08
CA GLU A 531 -26.99 17.18 -35.31
C GLU A 531 -26.39 15.90 -35.91
N THR A 532 -27.22 14.88 -36.17
CA THR A 532 -26.76 13.56 -36.67
C THR A 532 -26.54 13.48 -38.18
N ALA A 533 -26.80 14.56 -38.94
CA ALA A 533 -26.59 14.53 -40.39
C ALA A 533 -25.09 14.46 -40.70
N SER A 534 -24.71 13.66 -41.71
CA SER A 534 -23.31 13.38 -42.06
C SER A 534 -22.42 14.62 -42.34
N GLU A 535 -23.03 15.76 -42.64
CA GLU A 535 -22.32 17.05 -42.83
C GLU A 535 -21.89 17.72 -41.51
N TYR A 536 -22.41 17.25 -40.37
CA TYR A 536 -22.06 17.67 -39.01
C TYR A 536 -21.19 16.65 -38.27
N VAL A 537 -20.67 15.62 -38.94
CA VAL A 537 -19.69 14.71 -38.34
C VAL A 537 -18.34 15.40 -38.33
N TRP A 538 -17.79 15.66 -37.15
CA TRP A 538 -16.44 16.19 -36.98
C TRP A 538 -15.39 15.10 -37.22
N GLY A 539 -15.59 13.92 -36.63
CA GLY A 539 -14.63 12.82 -36.66
C GLY A 539 -15.05 11.71 -35.71
N THR A 540 -14.13 10.82 -35.32
CA THR A 540 -14.39 9.81 -34.28
C THR A 540 -13.66 10.12 -32.97
N VAL A 541 -14.05 9.45 -31.88
CA VAL A 541 -13.32 9.52 -30.59
C VAL A 541 -11.85 9.14 -30.75
N LYS A 542 -11.54 8.15 -31.61
CA LYS A 542 -10.13 7.81 -31.93
C LYS A 542 -9.34 9.00 -32.48
N GLN A 543 -9.97 9.79 -33.34
CA GLN A 543 -9.33 10.98 -33.93
C GLN A 543 -9.26 12.13 -32.93
N PHE A 544 -10.28 12.27 -32.07
CA PHE A 544 -10.28 13.21 -30.95
C PHE A 544 -9.09 12.95 -30.02
N CYS A 545 -8.87 11.70 -29.59
CA CYS A 545 -7.74 11.33 -28.74
C CYS A 545 -6.39 11.52 -29.45
N ALA A 546 -6.34 11.35 -30.78
CA ALA A 546 -5.12 11.58 -31.55
C ALA A 546 -4.72 13.07 -31.67
N CYS A 547 -5.61 14.00 -31.33
CA CYS A 547 -5.32 15.44 -31.28
C CYS A 547 -4.72 15.89 -29.93
N ALA A 548 -4.64 15.00 -28.94
CA ALA A 548 -4.21 15.29 -27.57
C ALA A 548 -2.69 15.35 -27.38
#